data_AF-A0A8T3XA52-F1
#
_entry.id   AF-A0A8T3XA52-F1
#
_cell.length_a   1.000
_cell.length_b   1.000
_cell.length_c   1.000
_cell.angle_alpha   90.00
_cell.angle_beta   90.00
_cell.angle_gamma   90.00
#
_symmetry.space_group_name_H-M   'P 1'
#
loop_
_entity.id
_entity.type
_entity.pdbx_description
1 polymer ?
#
loop_
_entity_poly.entity_id
_entity_poly.type
_entity_poly.pdbx_seq_one_letter_code
_entity_poly.pdbx_strand_id
1 'polypeptide(L)'
;MGNIFIKNKKQRKGQEEIVGFVSIVLIVSFIFLIFLGISLRKGPEFKKESKDVSMFLESAMEYTTDCADGYEPNYMSLRRAIKGCYEGKKCAGSYEGREACNIANETLKEMIDLSWRIGGERAIKGYIFNSEYGLNSSSGEKDSEKILIIESGNCSSGNIAGAENFFSAYPGKISYSLSLCF
;
A
#
# COMPACT_ATOMS: atom_id res chain seq x y z
N MET A 1 36.49 -67.12 54.56
CA MET A 1 35.47 -66.07 54.39
C MET A 1 36.00 -65.03 53.42
N GLY A 2 35.57 -65.08 52.16
CA GLY A 2 35.90 -64.08 51.15
C GLY A 2 34.64 -63.79 50.35
N ASN A 3 34.02 -62.63 50.58
CA ASN A 3 32.80 -62.24 49.88
C ASN A 3 33.17 -61.52 48.58
N ILE A 4 32.76 -62.12 47.46
CA ILE A 4 32.79 -61.53 46.12
C ILE A 4 31.58 -60.59 46.00
N PHE A 5 31.83 -59.28 45.87
CA PHE A 5 30.79 -58.30 45.51
C PHE A 5 30.81 -58.08 43.99
N ILE A 6 29.80 -58.61 43.30
CA ILE A 6 29.53 -58.36 41.89
C ILE A 6 28.90 -56.97 41.76
N LYS A 7 29.60 -56.03 41.13
CA LYS A 7 29.08 -54.69 40.83
C LYS A 7 28.40 -54.70 39.46
N ASN A 8 27.06 -54.73 39.46
CA ASN A 8 26.24 -54.71 38.25
C ASN A 8 26.21 -53.30 37.61
N LYS A 9 26.68 -53.18 36.37
CA LYS A 9 26.73 -51.91 35.61
C LYS A 9 25.35 -51.63 34.97
N LYS A 10 24.51 -50.85 35.65
CA LYS A 10 23.17 -50.47 35.17
C LYS A 10 23.26 -49.58 33.92
N GLN A 11 22.51 -49.91 32.88
CA GLN A 11 22.60 -49.32 31.54
C GLN A 11 22.18 -47.84 31.49
N ARG A 12 22.95 -47.02 30.77
CA ARG A 12 22.80 -45.56 30.62
C ARG A 12 22.07 -45.12 29.33
N LYS A 13 21.37 -46.02 28.64
CA LYS A 13 20.81 -45.74 27.31
C LYS A 13 19.69 -44.69 27.30
N GLY A 14 18.83 -44.65 28.32
CA GLY A 14 17.73 -43.66 28.38
C GLY A 14 18.19 -42.23 28.66
N GLN A 15 19.41 -42.02 29.16
CA GLN A 15 19.95 -40.67 29.40
C GLN A 15 20.52 -40.05 28.12
N GLU A 16 20.93 -40.84 27.13
CA GLU A 16 21.48 -40.35 25.86
C GLU A 16 20.37 -39.79 24.95
N GLU A 17 19.17 -40.39 24.98
CA GLU A 17 18.03 -39.95 24.17
C GLU A 17 17.45 -38.60 24.64
N ILE A 18 17.40 -38.37 25.95
CA ILE A 18 16.92 -37.10 26.53
C ILE A 18 17.87 -35.94 26.17
N VAL A 19 19.18 -36.18 26.17
CA VAL A 19 20.18 -35.15 25.81
C VAL A 19 20.08 -34.78 24.33
N GLY A 20 19.80 -35.76 23.47
CA GLY A 20 19.54 -35.53 22.05
C GLY A 20 18.33 -34.62 21.82
N PHE A 21 17.23 -34.89 22.52
CA PHE A 21 16.02 -34.06 22.42
C PHE A 21 16.26 -32.61 22.85
N VAL A 22 16.94 -32.39 23.98
CA VAL A 22 17.24 -31.04 24.48
C VAL A 22 18.13 -30.25 23.51
N SER A 23 19.13 -30.91 22.91
CA SER A 23 20.00 -30.29 21.92
C SER A 23 19.24 -29.81 20.68
N ILE A 24 18.31 -30.63 20.18
CA ILE A 24 17.48 -30.28 19.01
C ILE A 24 16.58 -29.08 19.33
N VAL A 25 15.91 -29.08 20.50
CA VAL A 25 15.03 -27.97 20.91
C VAL A 25 15.79 -26.65 21.02
N LEU A 26 17.03 -26.67 21.54
CA LEU A 26 17.89 -25.50 21.60
C LEU A 26 18.23 -24.96 20.21
N ILE A 27 18.65 -25.84 19.29
CA ILE A 27 18.99 -25.45 17.91
C ILE A 27 17.79 -24.83 17.21
N VAL A 28 16.61 -25.45 17.32
CA VAL A 28 15.36 -24.92 16.72
C VAL A 28 15.01 -23.55 17.32
N SER A 29 15.18 -23.38 18.63
CA SER A 29 14.90 -22.10 19.31
C SER A 29 15.82 -20.97 18.81
N PHE A 30 17.12 -21.26 18.61
CA PHE A 30 18.06 -20.30 18.05
C PHE A 30 17.71 -19.90 16.62
N ILE A 31 17.38 -20.89 15.77
CA ILE A 31 16.96 -20.64 14.39
C ILE A 31 15.70 -19.78 14.37
N PHE A 32 14.71 -20.08 15.22
CA PHE A 32 13.48 -19.30 15.33
C PHE A 32 13.74 -17.85 15.75
N LEU A 33 14.61 -17.60 16.74
CA LEU A 33 14.98 -16.25 17.16
C LEU A 33 15.65 -15.44 16.04
N ILE A 34 16.49 -16.08 15.22
CA ILE A 34 17.11 -15.43 14.06
C ILE A 34 16.04 -15.03 13.04
N PHE A 35 15.13 -15.94 12.69
CA PHE A 35 14.02 -15.64 11.78
C PHE A 35 13.10 -14.55 12.31
N LEU A 36 12.77 -14.59 13.61
CA LEU A 36 11.95 -13.58 14.26
C LEU A 36 12.65 -12.21 14.22
N GLY A 37 13.96 -12.17 14.50
CA GLY A 37 14.76 -10.96 14.40
C GLY A 37 14.79 -10.37 12.99
N ILE A 38 14.94 -11.22 11.96
CA ILE A 38 14.91 -10.78 10.56
C ILE A 38 13.51 -10.29 10.15
N SER A 39 12.46 -11.00 10.60
CA SER A 39 11.06 -10.65 10.31
C SER A 39 10.69 -9.28 10.91
N LEU A 40 11.10 -9.03 12.17
CA LEU A 40 10.85 -7.76 12.86
C LEU A 40 11.71 -6.60 12.34
N ARG A 41 12.89 -6.86 11.77
CA ARG A 41 13.77 -5.82 11.24
C ARG A 41 13.31 -5.25 9.91
N LYS A 42 12.40 -5.91 9.21
CA LYS A 42 11.65 -5.30 8.10
C LYS A 42 10.62 -4.35 8.70
N GLY A 43 11.09 -3.21 9.18
CA GLY A 43 10.21 -2.14 9.63
C GLY A 43 9.27 -1.79 8.48
N PRO A 44 7.95 -1.74 8.70
CA PRO A 44 7.09 -1.10 7.73
C PRO A 44 7.57 0.34 7.61
N GLU A 45 7.72 0.85 6.39
CA GLU A 45 7.58 2.29 6.21
C GLU A 45 6.34 2.70 7.02
N PHE A 46 6.41 3.77 7.82
CA PHE A 46 5.36 4.20 8.75
C PHE A 46 4.08 4.68 8.03
N LYS A 47 3.66 4.00 6.96
CA LYS A 47 2.38 4.10 6.28
C LYS A 47 1.41 3.22 7.03
N LYS A 48 0.76 3.79 8.04
CA LYS A 48 -0.39 3.14 8.68
C LYS A 48 -1.51 3.11 7.65
N GLU A 49 -2.00 1.92 7.34
CA GLU A 49 -3.20 1.78 6.51
C GLU A 49 -4.37 2.49 7.21
N SER A 50 -5.00 3.44 6.52
CA SER A 50 -6.09 4.23 7.06
C SER A 50 -7.40 3.87 6.38
N LYS A 51 -8.33 3.32 7.16
CA LYS A 51 -9.68 2.99 6.70
C LYS A 51 -10.43 4.22 6.19
N ASP A 52 -10.28 5.35 6.86
CA ASP A 52 -10.93 6.61 6.48
C ASP A 52 -10.42 7.12 5.12
N VAL A 53 -9.10 7.01 4.89
CA VAL A 53 -8.49 7.37 3.59
C VAL A 53 -8.96 6.42 2.49
N SER A 54 -9.07 5.11 2.78
CA SER A 54 -9.57 4.14 1.81
C SER A 54 -11.03 4.42 1.42
N MET A 55 -11.90 4.65 2.39
CA MET A 55 -13.31 4.99 2.15
C MET A 55 -13.47 6.31 1.39
N PHE A 56 -12.66 7.32 1.73
CA PHE A 56 -12.60 8.56 0.97
C PHE A 56 -12.19 8.30 -0.48
N LEU A 57 -11.12 7.54 -0.71
CA LEU A 57 -10.65 7.21 -2.05
C LEU A 57 -11.72 6.48 -2.87
N GLU A 58 -12.36 5.45 -2.33
CA GLU A 58 -13.40 4.70 -3.04
C GLU A 58 -14.59 5.58 -3.41
N SER A 59 -15.07 6.40 -2.48
CA SER A 59 -16.19 7.32 -2.73
C SER A 59 -15.81 8.44 -3.71
N ALA A 60 -14.59 8.99 -3.60
CA ALA A 60 -14.11 10.02 -4.51
C ALA A 60 -14.03 9.54 -5.96
N MET A 61 -13.66 8.27 -6.19
CA MET A 61 -13.60 7.69 -7.54
C MET A 61 -14.96 7.61 -8.24
N GLU A 62 -16.06 7.55 -7.49
CA GLU A 62 -17.43 7.54 -8.04
C GLU A 62 -18.03 8.96 -8.19
N TYR A 63 -17.32 10.00 -7.73
CA TYR A 63 -17.78 11.38 -7.87
C TYR A 63 -17.89 11.77 -9.35
N THR A 64 -18.96 12.48 -9.72
CA THR A 64 -19.18 12.94 -11.09
C THR A 64 -18.40 14.23 -11.35
N THR A 65 -17.59 14.23 -12.41
CA THR A 65 -16.78 15.39 -12.79
C THR A 65 -17.47 16.23 -13.86
N ASP A 66 -16.99 17.44 -14.08
CA ASP A 66 -17.46 18.31 -15.18
C ASP A 66 -16.97 17.84 -16.58
N CYS A 67 -16.26 16.72 -16.66
CA CYS A 67 -15.79 16.16 -17.92
C CYS A 67 -16.86 15.28 -18.57
N ALA A 68 -17.36 15.61 -19.76
CA ALA A 68 -18.30 14.75 -20.48
C ALA A 68 -17.60 13.85 -21.52
N ASP A 69 -18.13 12.63 -21.69
CA ASP A 69 -17.67 11.66 -22.68
C ASP A 69 -18.49 11.79 -23.98
N GLY A 70 -17.87 12.37 -25.01
CA GLY A 70 -18.44 12.52 -26.35
C GLY A 70 -19.47 13.64 -26.53
N TYR A 71 -20.39 13.84 -25.57
CA TYR A 71 -21.43 14.88 -25.63
C TYR A 71 -21.95 15.26 -24.24
N GLU A 72 -22.48 16.47 -24.08
CA GLU A 72 -23.21 16.86 -22.86
C GLU A 72 -24.67 16.38 -22.92
N PRO A 73 -25.23 15.84 -21.81
CA PRO A 73 -24.72 15.86 -20.42
C PRO A 73 -24.09 14.54 -19.96
N ASN A 74 -23.37 13.81 -20.81
CA ASN A 74 -22.77 12.51 -20.45
C ASN A 74 -21.50 12.66 -19.59
N TYR A 75 -21.65 13.22 -18.39
CA TYR A 75 -20.55 13.45 -17.46
C TYR A 75 -19.94 12.14 -16.95
N MET A 76 -18.62 12.12 -16.83
CA MET A 76 -17.87 10.95 -16.41
C MET A 76 -17.49 11.04 -14.93
N SER A 77 -17.44 9.89 -14.26
CA SER A 77 -16.92 9.82 -12.89
C SER A 77 -15.43 10.11 -12.85
N LEU A 78 -14.90 10.49 -11.68
CA LEU A 78 -13.49 10.78 -11.49
C LEU A 78 -12.60 9.60 -11.91
N ARG A 79 -13.04 8.36 -11.61
CA ARG A 79 -12.39 7.14 -12.11
C ARG A 79 -12.23 7.13 -13.63
N ARG A 80 -13.30 7.47 -14.36
CA ARG A 80 -13.28 7.54 -15.82
C ARG A 80 -12.47 8.73 -16.33
N ALA A 81 -12.48 9.86 -15.64
CA ALA A 81 -11.65 11.02 -15.97
C ALA A 81 -10.16 10.70 -15.83
N ILE A 82 -9.74 10.00 -14.76
CA ILE A 82 -8.36 9.54 -14.59
C ILE A 82 -7.96 8.55 -15.69
N LYS A 83 -8.87 7.62 -16.06
CA LYS A 83 -8.62 6.73 -17.20
C LYS A 83 -8.50 7.52 -18.51
N GLY A 84 -9.37 8.49 -18.74
CA GLY A 84 -9.31 9.37 -19.91
C GLY A 84 -8.04 10.21 -19.96
N CYS A 85 -7.52 10.62 -18.79
CA CYS A 85 -6.24 11.31 -18.67
C CYS A 85 -5.08 10.46 -19.20
N TYR A 86 -4.99 9.19 -18.77
CA TYR A 86 -4.00 8.25 -19.31
C TYR A 86 -4.14 8.04 -20.82
N GLU A 87 -5.38 8.01 -21.33
CA GLU A 87 -5.67 7.88 -22.77
C GLU A 87 -5.46 9.18 -23.58
N GLY A 88 -5.06 10.29 -22.93
CA GLY A 88 -4.89 11.59 -23.58
C GLY A 88 -6.20 12.21 -24.10
N LYS A 89 -7.34 11.87 -23.49
CA LYS A 89 -8.67 12.33 -23.91
C LYS A 89 -8.96 13.77 -23.49
N LYS A 90 -9.75 14.44 -24.32
CA LYS A 90 -10.36 15.74 -24.04
C LYS A 90 -11.83 15.57 -23.67
N CYS A 91 -12.31 16.46 -22.81
CA CYS A 91 -13.69 16.45 -22.35
C CYS A 91 -14.59 17.12 -23.39
N ALA A 92 -15.65 16.44 -23.80
CA ALA A 92 -16.69 17.03 -24.63
C ALA A 92 -17.44 18.12 -23.83
N GLY A 93 -17.84 19.21 -24.49
CA GLY A 93 -18.67 20.27 -23.89
C GLY A 93 -17.99 21.21 -22.90
N SER A 94 -16.84 20.82 -22.32
CA SER A 94 -16.05 21.74 -21.50
C SER A 94 -15.71 23.02 -22.28
N TYR A 95 -15.89 24.19 -21.64
CA TYR A 95 -15.40 25.47 -22.15
C TYR A 95 -13.94 25.26 -22.58
N GLU A 96 -13.66 25.38 -23.88
CA GLU A 96 -12.32 25.27 -24.49
C GLU A 96 -11.75 23.86 -24.73
N GLY A 97 -12.49 22.78 -24.46
CA GLY A 97 -12.02 21.42 -24.72
C GLY A 97 -10.86 21.02 -23.79
N ARG A 98 -11.07 21.23 -22.48
CA ARG A 98 -10.11 20.93 -21.42
C ARG A 98 -9.73 19.45 -21.44
N GLU A 99 -8.48 19.18 -21.09
CA GLU A 99 -7.96 17.82 -20.98
C GLU A 99 -8.55 17.12 -19.76
N ALA A 100 -8.82 15.82 -19.89
CA ALA A 100 -9.35 15.02 -18.79
C ALA A 100 -8.43 15.02 -17.56
N CYS A 101 -7.11 15.13 -17.78
CA CYS A 101 -6.12 15.27 -16.71
C CYS A 101 -6.34 16.51 -15.86
N ASN A 102 -6.63 17.65 -16.48
CA ASN A 102 -6.81 18.92 -15.76
C ASN A 102 -8.06 18.88 -14.90
N ILE A 103 -9.18 18.40 -15.46
CA ILE A 103 -10.43 18.27 -14.69
C ILE A 103 -10.27 17.25 -13.56
N ALA A 104 -9.63 16.10 -13.82
CA ALA A 104 -9.39 15.09 -12.78
C ALA A 104 -8.49 15.63 -11.64
N ASN A 105 -7.44 16.38 -12.00
CA ASN A 105 -6.55 17.01 -11.02
C ASN A 105 -7.29 18.05 -10.18
N GLU A 106 -7.96 19.02 -10.82
CA GLU A 106 -8.71 20.08 -10.15
C GLU A 106 -9.78 19.50 -9.22
N THR A 107 -10.61 18.59 -9.73
CA THR A 107 -11.69 17.97 -8.96
C THR A 107 -11.14 17.21 -7.76
N LEU A 108 -10.14 16.35 -7.96
CA LEU A 108 -9.58 15.55 -6.87
C LEU A 108 -8.86 16.43 -5.83
N LYS A 109 -8.12 17.45 -6.29
CA LYS A 109 -7.46 18.39 -5.41
C LYS A 109 -8.47 19.13 -4.53
N GLU A 110 -9.55 19.66 -5.11
CA GLU A 110 -10.61 20.32 -4.38
C GLU A 110 -11.25 19.39 -3.34
N MET A 111 -11.55 18.15 -3.72
CA MET A 111 -12.12 17.16 -2.78
C MET A 111 -11.18 16.86 -1.61
N ILE A 112 -9.87 16.72 -1.86
CA ILE A 112 -8.88 16.48 -0.81
C ILE A 112 -8.74 17.73 0.07
N ASP A 113 -8.63 18.92 -0.50
CA ASP A 113 -8.46 20.17 0.24
C ASP A 113 -9.68 20.47 1.14
N LEU A 114 -10.89 20.13 0.68
CA LEU A 114 -12.12 20.26 1.48
C LEU A 114 -12.19 19.24 2.62
N SER A 115 -11.76 18.00 2.38
CA SER A 115 -11.84 16.91 3.36
C SER A 115 -10.70 16.95 4.38
N TRP A 116 -9.50 17.27 3.93
CA TRP A 116 -8.25 17.15 4.67
C TRP A 116 -7.48 18.47 4.64
N ARG A 117 -8.03 19.47 5.31
CA ARG A 117 -7.48 20.83 5.27
C ARG A 117 -6.08 20.86 5.89
N ILE A 118 -5.08 21.27 5.10
CA ILE A 118 -3.69 21.41 5.54
C ILE A 118 -3.50 22.72 6.34
N GLY A 119 -2.56 22.76 7.28
CA GLY A 119 -2.12 24.00 7.91
C GLY A 119 -1.08 23.80 9.02
N GLY A 120 -0.32 24.85 9.35
CA GLY A 120 0.73 24.81 10.38
C GLY A 120 0.24 24.39 11.76
N GLU A 121 -0.97 24.81 12.14
CA GLU A 121 -1.62 24.46 13.42
C GLU A 121 -2.50 23.20 13.34
N ARG A 122 -2.68 22.61 12.16
CA ARG A 122 -3.54 21.43 11.98
C ARG A 122 -2.76 20.13 12.14
N ALA A 123 -3.49 19.05 12.42
CA ALA A 123 -2.90 17.72 12.53
C ALA A 123 -2.30 17.23 11.20
N ILE A 124 -2.89 17.62 10.06
CA ILE A 124 -2.42 17.25 8.73
C ILE A 124 -1.54 18.38 8.18
N LYS A 125 -0.29 18.02 7.89
CA LYS A 125 0.75 18.92 7.37
C LYS A 125 0.88 18.85 5.85
N GLY A 126 0.43 17.77 5.23
CA GLY A 126 0.42 17.62 3.79
C GLY A 126 -0.28 16.35 3.33
N TYR A 127 -0.40 16.21 2.01
CA TYR A 127 -0.84 14.97 1.38
C TYR A 127 -0.11 14.75 0.05
N ILE A 128 -0.08 13.48 -0.36
CA ILE A 128 0.43 13.03 -1.65
C ILE A 128 -0.58 12.03 -2.22
N PHE A 129 -1.17 12.37 -3.35
CA PHE A 129 -1.94 11.45 -4.18
C PHE A 129 -1.09 11.02 -5.37
N ASN A 130 -1.08 9.72 -5.67
CA ASN A 130 -0.42 9.15 -6.84
C ASN A 130 -1.38 8.22 -7.56
N SER A 131 -1.46 8.31 -8.88
CA SER A 131 -2.05 7.28 -9.73
C SER A 131 -1.08 6.81 -10.80
N GLU A 132 -1.07 5.49 -11.02
CA GLU A 132 -0.11 4.81 -11.89
C GLU A 132 -0.83 3.72 -12.70
N TYR A 133 -0.52 3.65 -13.99
CA TYR A 133 -0.92 2.56 -14.85
C TYR A 133 0.10 1.43 -14.76
N GLY A 134 -0.37 0.20 -14.54
CA GLY A 134 0.48 -0.99 -14.57
C GLY A 134 -0.08 -2.01 -15.57
N LEU A 135 0.77 -2.51 -16.47
CA LEU A 135 0.44 -3.64 -17.32
C LEU A 135 0.45 -4.94 -16.51
N ASN A 136 -0.53 -5.81 -16.77
CA ASN A 136 -0.51 -7.18 -16.27
C ASN A 136 0.44 -8.02 -17.13
N SER A 137 1.75 -7.73 -17.06
CA SER A 137 2.75 -8.47 -17.82
C SER A 137 3.13 -9.77 -17.10
N SER A 138 3.04 -10.89 -17.82
CA SER A 138 3.48 -12.22 -17.39
C SER A 138 5.00 -12.33 -17.13
N SER A 139 5.77 -11.30 -17.52
CA SER A 139 7.24 -11.27 -17.48
C SER A 139 7.85 -10.73 -16.18
N GLY A 140 7.04 -10.35 -15.18
CA GLY A 140 7.53 -9.97 -13.85
C GLY A 140 8.22 -8.60 -13.76
N GLU A 141 8.39 -7.90 -14.88
CA GLU A 141 8.90 -6.52 -14.91
C GLU A 141 7.72 -5.53 -14.76
N LYS A 142 7.77 -4.73 -13.68
CA LYS A 142 6.76 -3.70 -13.39
C LYS A 142 7.04 -2.48 -14.26
N ASP A 143 6.52 -2.50 -15.47
CA ASP A 143 6.41 -1.28 -16.28
C ASP A 143 5.20 -0.50 -15.76
N SER A 144 5.46 0.51 -14.93
CA SER A 144 4.43 1.37 -14.34
C SER A 144 4.59 2.80 -14.82
N GLU A 145 3.57 3.33 -15.49
CA GLU A 145 3.54 4.70 -15.99
C GLU A 145 2.75 5.59 -15.03
N LYS A 146 3.33 6.74 -14.64
CA LYS A 146 2.66 7.70 -13.77
C LYS A 146 1.60 8.47 -14.54
N ILE A 147 0.38 8.49 -14.03
CA ILE A 147 -0.74 9.20 -14.66
C ILE A 147 -0.92 10.58 -14.01
N LEU A 148 -1.09 10.61 -12.69
CA LEU A 148 -1.39 11.85 -11.96
C LEU A 148 -0.70 11.84 -10.60
N ILE A 149 -0.04 12.95 -10.28
CA ILE A 149 0.55 13.21 -8.97
C ILE A 149 -0.01 14.53 -8.47
N ILE A 150 -0.58 14.52 -7.26
CA ILE A 150 -1.07 15.73 -6.59
C ILE A 150 -0.42 15.78 -5.22
N GLU A 151 0.32 16.83 -4.94
CA GLU A 151 0.98 17.04 -3.67
C GLU A 151 0.65 18.42 -3.11
N SER A 152 0.54 18.51 -1.79
CA SER A 152 0.34 19.77 -1.09
C SER A 152 0.88 19.66 0.34
N GLY A 153 1.47 20.73 0.85
CA GLY A 153 2.01 20.79 2.21
C GLY A 153 3.39 20.14 2.37
N ASN A 154 3.71 19.72 3.58
CA ASN A 154 5.03 19.18 3.95
C ASN A 154 4.91 17.71 4.42
N CYS A 155 5.65 16.82 3.74
CA CYS A 155 5.74 15.40 4.04
C CYS A 155 7.16 14.93 4.41
N SER A 156 8.08 15.86 4.75
CA SER A 156 9.51 15.58 4.92
C SER A 156 9.88 14.80 6.19
N SER A 157 9.03 14.79 7.21
CA SER A 157 9.31 14.09 8.47
C SER A 157 8.04 13.97 9.31
N GLY A 158 7.39 12.81 9.29
CA GLY A 158 6.14 12.62 10.01
C GLY A 158 5.61 11.19 9.93
N ASN A 159 4.54 10.94 10.67
CA ASN A 159 3.75 9.72 10.48
C ASN A 159 2.97 9.86 9.17
N ILE A 160 2.87 8.77 8.41
CA ILE A 160 2.11 8.75 7.17
C ILE A 160 0.91 7.82 7.39
N ALA A 161 -0.29 8.30 7.07
CA ALA A 161 -1.46 7.43 7.02
C ALA A 161 -2.03 7.47 5.62
N GLY A 162 -2.30 6.31 5.03
CA GLY A 162 -2.73 6.27 3.65
C GLY A 162 -3.48 5.01 3.28
N ALA A 163 -3.98 5.00 2.06
CA ALA A 163 -4.59 3.83 1.44
C ALA A 163 -4.19 3.77 -0.03
N GLU A 164 -4.24 2.57 -0.57
CA GLU A 164 -4.01 2.29 -1.99
C GLU A 164 -5.09 1.35 -2.47
N ASN A 165 -5.68 1.68 -3.62
CA ASN A 165 -6.70 0.89 -4.29
C ASN A 165 -6.36 0.81 -5.77
N PHE A 166 -7.11 0.00 -6.52
CA PHE A 166 -6.94 -0.09 -7.97
C PHE A 166 -8.28 -0.32 -8.66
N PHE A 167 -8.33 -0.03 -9.96
CA PHE A 167 -9.41 -0.46 -10.84
C PHE A 167 -8.85 -0.97 -12.17
N SER A 168 -9.62 -1.83 -12.84
CA SER A 168 -9.20 -2.42 -14.11
C SER A 168 -9.22 -1.38 -15.24
N ALA A 169 -8.13 -1.32 -15.99
CA ALA A 169 -7.96 -0.46 -17.14
C ALA A 169 -7.32 -1.29 -18.27
N TYR A 170 -8.14 -2.15 -18.89
CA TYR A 170 -7.69 -3.15 -19.86
C TYR A 170 -6.71 -2.55 -20.90
N PRO A 171 -5.57 -3.21 -21.18
CA PRO A 171 -5.14 -4.54 -20.70
C PRO A 171 -4.54 -4.60 -19.27
N GLY A 172 -4.37 -3.45 -18.62
CA GLY A 172 -3.74 -3.31 -17.30
C GLY A 172 -4.71 -2.95 -16.19
N LYS A 173 -4.15 -2.30 -15.17
CA LYS A 173 -4.87 -1.72 -14.03
C LYS A 173 -4.31 -0.35 -13.72
N ILE A 174 -5.15 0.52 -13.19
CA ILE A 174 -4.72 1.79 -12.61
C ILE A 174 -4.75 1.63 -11.10
N SER A 175 -3.59 1.74 -10.48
CA SER A 175 -3.43 1.87 -9.04
C SER A 175 -3.52 3.34 -8.66
N TYR A 176 -4.13 3.65 -7.53
CA TYR A 176 -4.20 5.00 -7.00
C TYR A 176 -4.07 4.95 -5.48
N SER A 177 -3.34 5.92 -4.93
CA SER A 177 -3.06 5.99 -3.51
C SER A 177 -3.14 7.42 -3.02
N LEU A 178 -3.55 7.58 -1.77
CA LEU A 178 -3.51 8.83 -1.03
C LEU A 178 -2.76 8.58 0.27
N SER A 179 -1.79 9.44 0.54
CA SER A 179 -1.00 9.47 1.75
C SER A 179 -1.17 10.83 2.41
N LEU A 180 -1.59 10.83 3.67
CA LEU A 180 -1.67 12.01 4.53
C LEU A 180 -0.44 12.06 5.43
N CYS A 181 0.13 13.24 5.57
CA CYS A 181 1.32 13.53 6.34
C CYS A 181 0.94 14.34 7.57
N PHE A 182 1.40 13.90 8.75
CA PHE A 182 1.08 14.48 10.06
C PHE A 182 2.30 15.07 10.76
#